data_AF-A0A7S3FTH0-F1
#
_entry.id   AF-A0A7S3FTH0-F1
#
_cell.length_a   1.000
_cell.length_b   1.000
_cell.length_c   1.000
_cell.angle_alpha   90.00
_cell.angle_beta   90.00
_cell.angle_gamma   90.00
#
_symmetry.space_group_name_H-M   'P 1'
#
loop_
_entity.id
_entity.type
_entity.pdbx_description
1 polymer ?
#
loop_
_entity_poly.entity_id
_entity_poly.type
_entity_poly.pdbx_seq_one_letter_code
_entity_poly.pdbx_strand_id
1 'polypeptide(L)'
;MDPREKKFLHYQEFMLSIHDLEHKLNKKLKGKTQDTIFSVGEKYCEDLLVLVIDEFQVLDIADAMILKRLFESFWLHNLIIVMTSNRPPEDLYLNGLQRFLFMPFIDMLKEKCEVIKMSSIDYRLLHTMGQDSFYYPSGSKEANDGVEKMWNQLTNSSKGEYKMVDVAQGRFIACEKQ
;
A
#
# COMPACT_ATOMS: atom_id res chain seq x y z
N MET A 1 1.39 21.20 -13.23
CA MET A 1 1.81 20.14 -12.31
C MET A 1 2.44 19.06 -13.14
N ASP A 2 3.73 18.81 -12.95
CA ASP A 2 4.46 17.75 -13.62
C ASP A 2 3.97 16.40 -13.04
N PRO A 3 3.58 15.41 -13.86
CA PRO A 3 3.14 14.10 -13.36
C PRO A 3 4.18 13.37 -12.48
N ARG A 4 5.44 13.86 -12.43
CA ARG A 4 6.52 13.32 -11.60
C ARG A 4 6.41 13.62 -10.09
N GLU A 5 5.44 14.42 -9.67
CA GLU A 5 5.30 14.88 -8.27
C GLU A 5 4.36 14.00 -7.41
N LYS A 6 3.84 12.90 -7.95
CA LYS A 6 2.85 12.03 -7.28
C LYS A 6 3.27 10.57 -7.27
N LYS A 7 3.02 9.88 -6.15
CA LYS A 7 3.33 8.46 -5.99
C LYS A 7 2.13 7.70 -5.43
N PHE A 8 1.84 6.56 -6.03
CA PHE A 8 0.76 5.65 -5.64
C PHE A 8 1.40 4.31 -5.25
N LEU A 9 1.14 3.85 -4.04
CA LEU A 9 1.71 2.60 -3.51
C LEU A 9 0.70 1.89 -2.63
N HIS A 10 0.77 0.56 -2.60
CA HIS A 10 0.17 -0.19 -1.49
C HIS A 10 1.01 0.00 -0.22
N TYR A 11 0.37 -0.06 0.95
CA TYR A 11 1.04 0.14 2.25
C TYR A 11 2.31 -0.73 2.43
N GLN A 12 2.27 -2.00 2.03
CA GLN A 12 3.42 -2.91 2.18
C GLN A 12 4.61 -2.47 1.32
N GLU A 13 4.37 -2.06 0.08
CA GLU A 13 5.40 -1.54 -0.82
C GLU A 13 5.99 -0.22 -0.29
N PHE A 14 5.13 0.63 0.29
CA PHE A 14 5.55 1.85 0.96
C PHE A 14 6.51 1.54 2.12
N MET A 15 6.13 0.67 3.06
CA MET A 15 6.98 0.35 4.21
C MET A 15 8.29 -0.31 3.82
N LEU A 16 8.29 -1.20 2.81
CA LEU A 16 9.52 -1.77 2.26
C LEU A 16 10.45 -0.67 1.71
N SER A 17 9.89 0.30 0.97
CA SER A 17 10.68 1.41 0.44
C SER A 17 11.29 2.30 1.53
N ILE A 18 10.58 2.47 2.64
CA ILE A 18 11.04 3.24 3.81
C ILE A 18 12.18 2.52 4.54
N HIS A 19 12.02 1.23 4.83
CA HIS A 19 13.07 0.45 5.50
C HIS A 19 14.33 0.27 4.64
N ASP A 20 14.18 0.15 3.32
CA ASP A 20 15.31 0.16 2.40
C ASP A 20 16.08 1.48 2.45
N LEU A 21 15.37 2.60 2.53
CA LEU A 21 15.98 3.92 2.64
C LEU A 21 16.64 4.13 4.00
N GLU A 22 15.98 3.70 5.08
CA GLU A 22 16.50 3.69 6.44
C GLU A 22 17.82 2.91 6.54
N HIS A 23 17.86 1.69 6.01
CA HIS A 23 19.06 0.85 6.00
C HIS A 23 20.22 1.50 5.24
N LYS A 24 19.94 2.09 4.07
CA LYS A 24 20.95 2.81 3.26
C LYS A 24 21.51 4.01 4.02
N LEU A 25 20.68 4.76 4.72
CA LEU A 25 21.12 5.91 5.52
C LEU A 25 21.91 5.49 6.76
N ASN A 26 21.44 4.48 7.50
CA ASN A 26 22.14 3.96 8.68
C ASN A 26 23.57 3.47 8.33
N LYS A 27 23.75 2.80 7.19
CA LYS A 27 25.09 2.41 6.69
C LYS A 27 26.00 3.60 6.40
N LYS A 28 25.47 4.68 5.82
CA LYS A 28 26.24 5.89 5.51
C LYS A 28 26.62 6.66 6.78
N LEU A 29 25.72 6.72 7.75
CA LEU A 29 25.89 7.50 8.98
C LEU A 29 26.74 6.79 10.04
N LYS A 30 27.10 5.51 9.85
CA LYS A 30 27.93 4.70 10.77
C LYS A 30 27.47 4.78 12.24
N GLY A 31 26.16 4.87 12.48
CA GLY A 31 25.60 4.96 13.83
C GLY A 31 25.75 6.32 14.52
N LYS A 32 25.99 7.42 13.79
CA LYS A 32 25.85 8.77 14.37
C LYS A 32 24.39 9.00 14.78
N THR A 33 24.22 9.61 15.96
CA THR A 33 22.97 9.91 16.69
C THR A 33 22.03 10.92 16.01
N GLN A 34 22.08 11.06 14.69
CA GLN A 34 21.10 11.85 13.98
C GLN A 34 19.80 11.04 13.88
N ASP A 35 18.67 11.72 13.91
CA ASP A 35 17.36 11.10 13.74
C ASP A 35 17.22 10.52 12.33
N THR A 36 17.54 9.23 12.18
CA THR A 36 17.54 8.55 10.88
C THR A 36 16.14 8.59 10.26
N ILE A 37 15.08 8.34 11.04
CA ILE A 37 13.71 8.29 10.50
C ILE A 37 13.28 9.66 9.98
N PHE A 38 13.64 10.74 10.69
CA PHE A 38 13.38 12.08 10.20
C PHE A 38 14.09 12.34 8.85
N SER A 39 15.36 11.94 8.75
CA SER A 39 16.18 12.06 7.54
C SER A 39 15.67 11.19 6.38
N VAL A 40 15.11 10.01 6.69
CA VAL A 40 14.38 9.17 5.72
C VAL A 40 13.19 9.94 5.16
N GLY A 41 12.41 10.59 6.03
CA GLY A 41 11.27 11.41 5.63
C GLY A 41 11.66 12.56 4.71
N GLU A 42 12.68 13.33 5.08
CA GLU A 42 13.24 14.43 4.26
C GLU A 42 13.66 13.92 2.88
N LYS A 43 14.45 12.84 2.86
CA LYS A 43 14.95 12.26 1.61
C LYS A 43 13.84 11.68 0.72
N TYR A 44 12.78 11.16 1.33
CA TYR A 44 11.63 10.62 0.59
C TYR A 44 10.80 11.74 -0.06
N CYS A 45 10.78 12.93 0.52
CA CYS A 45 9.97 14.06 0.07
C CYS A 45 10.66 14.95 -0.98
N GLU A 46 11.97 14.82 -1.22
CA GLU A 46 12.76 15.74 -2.07
C GLU A 46 12.08 16.08 -3.41
N ASP A 47 11.49 15.09 -4.09
CA ASP A 47 10.81 15.24 -5.38
C ASP A 47 9.33 14.82 -5.34
N LEU A 48 8.72 14.77 -4.14
CA LEU A 48 7.37 14.23 -3.96
C LEU A 48 6.43 15.25 -3.29
N LEU A 49 5.33 15.59 -3.98
CA LEU A 49 4.29 16.48 -3.46
C LEU A 49 3.06 15.74 -2.94
N VAL A 50 2.70 14.61 -3.59
CA VAL A 50 1.52 13.82 -3.21
C VAL A 50 1.88 12.35 -3.05
N LEU A 51 1.62 11.81 -1.88
CA LEU A 51 1.71 10.39 -1.60
C LEU A 51 0.31 9.81 -1.40
N VAL A 52 -0.05 8.85 -2.25
CA VAL A 52 -1.29 8.08 -2.12
C VAL A 52 -0.95 6.66 -1.68
N ILE A 53 -1.45 6.27 -0.51
CA ILE A 53 -1.24 4.93 0.05
C ILE A 53 -2.57 4.17 0.04
N ASP A 54 -2.61 3.08 -0.70
CA ASP A 54 -3.76 2.20 -0.73
C ASP A 54 -3.61 1.08 0.32
N GLU A 55 -4.73 0.62 0.88
CA GLU A 55 -4.79 -0.47 1.87
C GLU A 55 -3.90 -0.22 3.10
N PHE A 56 -3.98 0.97 3.68
CA PHE A 56 -3.23 1.35 4.88
C PHE A 56 -3.66 0.51 6.09
N GLN A 57 -2.79 -0.42 6.52
CA GLN A 57 -3.02 -1.28 7.67
C GLN A 57 -1.70 -1.57 8.39
N VAL A 58 -1.66 -1.43 9.71
CA VAL A 58 -0.45 -1.65 10.49
C VAL A 58 -0.59 -2.97 11.24
N LEU A 59 0.32 -3.90 10.98
CA LEU A 59 0.32 -5.22 11.62
C LEU A 59 1.61 -5.48 12.41
N ASP A 60 2.73 -4.89 11.99
CA ASP A 60 4.03 -5.04 12.63
C ASP A 60 4.31 -3.92 13.65
N ILE A 61 4.93 -4.28 14.77
CA ILE A 61 5.40 -3.33 15.77
C ILE A 61 6.53 -2.44 15.24
N ALA A 62 7.39 -2.96 14.36
CA ALA A 62 8.50 -2.21 13.77
C ALA A 62 7.98 -1.00 12.98
N ASP A 63 6.99 -1.22 12.12
CA ASP A 63 6.29 -0.16 11.38
C ASP A 63 5.67 0.85 12.34
N ALA A 64 4.91 0.34 13.32
CA ALA A 64 4.20 1.17 14.30
C ALA A 64 5.12 2.13 15.05
N MET A 65 6.36 1.70 15.34
CA MET A 65 7.35 2.49 16.05
C MET A 65 7.89 3.68 15.24
N ILE A 66 7.93 3.59 13.90
CA ILE A 66 8.54 4.63 13.07
C ILE A 66 7.52 5.57 12.42
N LEU A 67 6.28 5.11 12.22
CA LEU A 67 5.26 5.84 11.46
C LEU A 67 5.00 7.25 11.99
N LYS A 68 4.94 7.43 13.31
CA LYS A 68 4.76 8.76 13.91
C LYS A 68 5.85 9.72 13.46
N ARG A 69 7.11 9.34 13.65
CA ARG A 69 8.25 10.19 13.36
C ARG A 69 8.41 10.46 11.87
N LEU A 70 8.10 9.47 11.06
CA LEU A 70 8.13 9.57 9.60
C LEU A 70 7.11 10.57 9.09
N PHE A 71 5.86 10.47 9.54
CA PHE A 71 4.79 11.37 9.12
C PHE A 71 4.99 12.80 9.65
N GLU A 72 5.54 12.99 10.86
CA GLU A 72 6.00 14.29 11.33
C GLU A 72 6.96 14.94 10.33
N SER A 73 7.95 14.18 9.83
CA SER A 73 8.88 14.66 8.80
C SER A 73 8.16 14.98 7.49
N PHE A 74 7.26 14.11 7.02
CA PHE A 74 6.50 14.35 5.80
C PHE A 74 5.71 15.67 5.82
N TRP A 75 4.97 15.94 6.89
CA TRP A 75 4.20 17.17 6.99
C TRP A 75 5.06 18.41 7.18
N LEU A 76 6.22 18.30 7.84
CA LEU A 76 7.19 19.41 7.89
C LEU A 76 7.75 19.76 6.51
N HIS A 77 7.79 18.79 5.58
CA HIS A 77 8.18 19.00 4.19
C HIS A 77 6.98 19.23 3.26
N ASN A 78 5.80 19.55 3.80
CA ASN A 78 4.56 19.87 3.07
C ASN A 78 4.06 18.74 2.14
N LEU A 79 4.38 17.49 2.45
CA LEU A 79 3.86 16.36 1.69
C LEU A 79 2.34 16.20 1.91
N ILE A 80 1.58 16.14 0.82
CA ILE A 80 0.15 15.83 0.86
C ILE A 80 -0.01 14.32 0.86
N ILE A 81 -0.76 13.79 1.84
CA ILE A 81 -0.95 12.35 2.02
C ILE A 81 -2.43 12.02 1.85
N VAL A 82 -2.73 11.04 0.99
CA VAL A 82 -4.06 10.44 0.84
C VAL A 82 -3.95 8.96 1.16
N MET A 83 -4.82 8.43 2.00
CA MET A 83 -4.79 7.03 2.41
C MET A 83 -6.17 6.41 2.34
N THR A 84 -6.25 5.16 1.89
CA THR A 84 -7.44 4.32 2.02
C THR A 84 -7.18 3.25 3.07
N SER A 85 -8.21 2.86 3.82
CA SER A 85 -8.11 1.80 4.81
C SER A 85 -9.47 1.16 5.02
N ASN A 86 -9.47 -0.15 5.21
CA ASN A 86 -10.65 -0.91 5.61
C ASN A 86 -11.00 -0.75 7.11
N ARG A 87 -10.16 -0.02 7.87
CA ARG A 87 -10.33 0.24 9.30
C ARG A 87 -10.27 1.74 9.59
N PRO A 88 -11.09 2.25 10.52
CA PRO A 88 -10.95 3.62 10.98
C PRO A 88 -9.60 3.81 11.70
N PRO A 89 -9.10 5.05 11.84
CA PRO A 89 -7.79 5.32 12.45
C PRO A 89 -7.58 4.63 13.81
N GLU A 90 -8.57 4.64 14.69
CA GLU A 90 -8.50 3.97 16.00
C GLU A 90 -8.18 2.47 15.94
N ASP A 91 -8.52 1.80 14.84
CA ASP A 91 -8.42 0.36 14.69
C ASP A 91 -7.25 -0.09 13.80
N LEU A 92 -6.44 0.86 13.31
CA LEU A 92 -5.31 0.60 12.39
C LEU A 92 -4.25 -0.35 12.98
N TYR A 93 -4.08 -0.36 14.31
CA TYR A 93 -3.18 -1.27 15.05
C TYR A 93 -3.92 -1.88 16.25
N LEU A 94 -5.18 -2.26 16.05
CA LEU A 94 -6.00 -2.90 17.08
C LEU A 94 -5.36 -4.22 17.52
N ASN A 95 -5.25 -4.44 18.84
CA ASN A 95 -4.58 -5.60 19.46
C ASN A 95 -3.07 -5.72 19.17
N GLY A 96 -2.44 -4.69 18.60
CA GLY A 96 -1.01 -4.66 18.37
C GLY A 96 -0.20 -4.67 19.67
N LEU A 97 1.01 -5.25 19.61
CA LEU A 97 1.93 -5.27 20.75
C LEU A 97 2.31 -3.83 21.11
N GLN A 98 2.24 -3.49 22.41
CA GLN A 98 2.52 -2.14 22.92
C GLN A 98 1.74 -1.02 22.20
N ARG A 99 0.46 -1.27 21.84
CA ARG A 99 -0.43 -0.31 21.14
C ARG A 99 -0.41 1.12 21.70
N PHE A 100 -0.18 1.30 23.00
CA PHE A 100 -0.06 2.63 23.61
C PHE A 100 1.05 3.50 22.99
N LEU A 101 2.12 2.89 22.46
CA LEU A 101 3.19 3.60 21.74
C LEU A 101 2.74 4.10 20.36
N PHE A 102 1.73 3.46 19.77
CA PHE A 102 1.14 3.84 18.48
C PHE A 102 0.02 4.88 18.63
N MET A 103 -0.60 4.99 19.81
CA MET A 103 -1.67 5.96 20.05
C MET A 103 -1.30 7.41 19.68
N PRO A 104 -0.08 7.91 19.97
CA PRO A 104 0.33 9.24 19.52
C PRO A 104 0.31 9.43 18.00
N PHE A 105 0.50 8.37 17.21
CA PHE A 105 0.36 8.44 15.76
C PHE A 105 -1.11 8.56 15.35
N ILE A 106 -2.00 7.82 16.02
CA ILE A 106 -3.45 7.93 15.80
C ILE A 106 -3.97 9.33 16.11
N ASP A 107 -3.54 9.91 17.22
CA ASP A 107 -3.93 11.28 17.60
C ASP A 107 -3.46 12.28 16.54
N MET A 108 -2.24 12.12 16.06
CA MET A 108 -1.68 12.95 15.00
C MET A 108 -2.41 12.80 13.66
N LEU A 109 -2.83 11.58 13.28
CA LEU A 109 -3.67 11.36 12.11
C LEU A 109 -5.02 12.08 12.24
N LYS A 110 -5.66 12.01 13.42
CA LYS A 110 -6.94 12.69 13.66
C LYS A 110 -6.81 14.21 13.68
N GLU A 111 -5.64 14.74 14.05
CA GLU A 111 -5.36 16.18 14.02
C GLU A 111 -5.06 16.68 12.61
N LYS A 112 -4.26 15.94 11.83
CA LYS A 112 -3.74 16.39 10.53
C LYS A 112 -4.55 15.95 9.33
N CYS A 113 -5.39 14.92 9.45
CA CYS A 113 -6.14 14.35 8.35
C CYS A 113 -7.65 14.47 8.57
N GLU A 114 -8.37 14.75 7.49
CA GLU A 114 -9.83 14.59 7.45
C GLU A 114 -10.18 13.11 7.24
N VAL A 115 -10.95 12.53 8.16
CA VAL A 115 -11.34 11.12 8.11
C VAL A 115 -12.69 10.99 7.42
N ILE A 116 -12.69 10.48 6.18
CA ILE A 116 -13.91 10.26 5.40
C ILE A 116 -14.32 8.79 5.49
N LYS A 117 -15.48 8.53 6.09
CA LYS A 117 -16.05 7.18 6.14
C LYS A 117 -16.79 6.87 4.84
N MET A 118 -16.30 5.89 4.09
CA MET A 118 -16.99 5.40 2.90
C MET A 118 -18.18 4.50 3.25
N SER A 119 -19.20 4.50 2.39
CA SER A 119 -20.39 3.64 2.55
C SER A 119 -20.02 2.16 2.51
N SER A 120 -20.70 1.34 3.31
CA SER A 120 -20.51 -0.11 3.38
C SER A 120 -21.04 -0.90 2.18
N ILE A 121 -21.34 -0.22 1.05
CA ILE A 121 -21.81 -0.87 -0.17
C ILE A 121 -20.60 -1.47 -0.87
N ASP A 122 -20.58 -2.78 -1.00
CA ASP A 122 -19.59 -3.46 -1.82
C ASP A 122 -19.97 -3.32 -3.30
N TYR A 123 -19.37 -2.34 -3.97
CA TYR A 123 -19.57 -2.10 -5.41
C TYR A 123 -19.07 -3.25 -6.29
N ARG A 124 -18.24 -4.17 -5.76
CA ARG A 124 -17.83 -5.38 -6.49
C ARG A 124 -19.02 -6.31 -6.70
N LEU A 125 -19.84 -6.48 -5.66
CA LEU A 125 -21.04 -7.33 -5.73
C LEU A 125 -22.03 -6.83 -6.78
N LEU A 126 -22.13 -5.51 -6.99
CA LEU A 126 -23.01 -4.94 -8.02
C LEU A 126 -22.61 -5.35 -9.46
N HIS A 127 -21.33 -5.67 -9.69
CA HIS A 127 -20.83 -6.16 -10.98
C HIS A 127 -20.82 -7.69 -11.09
N THR A 128 -20.80 -8.41 -9.95
CA THR A 128 -20.73 -9.88 -9.89
C THR A 128 -22.11 -10.56 -9.73
N MET A 129 -23.21 -9.82 -9.59
CA MET A 129 -24.56 -10.43 -9.52
C MET A 129 -24.85 -11.25 -10.79
N GLY A 130 -24.68 -12.58 -10.71
CA GLY A 130 -25.03 -13.53 -11.77
C GLY A 130 -23.89 -14.40 -12.33
N GLN A 131 -22.68 -14.35 -11.76
CA GLN A 131 -21.55 -15.19 -12.22
C GLN A 131 -21.02 -16.14 -11.13
N ASP A 132 -20.65 -17.36 -11.53
CA ASP A 132 -20.01 -18.34 -10.65
C ASP A 132 -18.63 -17.84 -10.22
N SER A 133 -18.44 -17.64 -8.92
CA SER A 133 -17.18 -17.17 -8.33
C SER A 133 -16.21 -18.30 -7.98
N PHE A 134 -16.59 -19.55 -8.26
CA PHE A 134 -15.81 -20.73 -7.86
C PHE A 134 -15.84 -21.80 -8.96
N TYR A 135 -14.66 -22.18 -9.45
CA TYR A 135 -14.49 -23.18 -10.50
C TYR A 135 -13.71 -24.39 -9.95
N TYR A 136 -14.30 -25.58 -10.04
CA TYR A 136 -13.74 -26.82 -9.51
C TYR A 136 -14.12 -28.03 -10.38
N PRO A 137 -13.26 -29.05 -10.52
CA PRO A 137 -11.88 -29.13 -10.02
C PRO A 137 -10.90 -28.32 -10.86
N SER A 138 -9.84 -27.83 -10.23
CA SER A 138 -8.77 -27.09 -10.92
C SER A 138 -8.20 -27.94 -12.06
N GLY A 139 -8.14 -27.37 -13.27
CA GLY A 139 -7.66 -28.04 -14.47
C GLY A 139 -8.70 -28.87 -15.23
N SER A 140 -9.95 -28.95 -14.78
CA SER A 140 -11.02 -29.51 -15.63
C SER A 140 -11.33 -28.56 -16.79
N LYS A 141 -11.88 -29.13 -17.87
CA LYS A 141 -12.30 -28.34 -19.03
C LYS A 141 -13.38 -27.32 -18.64
N GLU A 142 -14.33 -27.73 -17.81
CA GLU A 142 -15.44 -26.90 -17.35
C GLU A 142 -14.95 -25.73 -16.49
N ALA A 143 -13.95 -25.97 -15.63
CA ALA A 143 -13.35 -24.92 -14.81
C ALA A 143 -12.56 -23.93 -15.66
N ASN A 144 -11.77 -24.41 -16.62
CA ASN A 144 -10.99 -23.56 -17.53
C ASN A 144 -11.90 -22.73 -18.45
N ASP A 145 -12.93 -23.34 -19.03
CA ASP A 145 -13.90 -22.65 -19.90
C ASP A 145 -14.66 -21.56 -19.11
N GLY A 146 -14.99 -21.84 -17.85
CA GLY A 146 -15.61 -20.87 -16.94
C GLY A 146 -14.71 -19.67 -16.65
N VAL A 147 -13.45 -19.92 -16.27
CA VAL A 147 -12.44 -18.88 -16.03
C VAL A 147 -12.16 -18.06 -17.29
N GLU A 148 -12.06 -18.68 -18.46
CA GLU A 148 -11.81 -17.98 -19.73
C GLU A 148 -12.99 -17.11 -20.15
N LYS A 149 -14.23 -17.58 -19.93
CA LYS A 149 -15.43 -16.77 -20.14
C LYS A 149 -15.46 -15.54 -19.23
N MET A 150 -15.16 -15.72 -17.94
CA MET A 150 -15.03 -14.65 -16.96
C MET A 150 -13.95 -13.64 -17.38
N TRP A 151 -12.77 -14.13 -17.75
CA TRP A 151 -11.65 -13.32 -18.23
C TRP A 151 -12.06 -12.44 -19.41
N ASN A 152 -12.72 -13.02 -20.42
CA ASN A 152 -13.17 -12.29 -21.61
C ASN A 152 -14.25 -11.24 -21.29
N GLN A 153 -15.09 -11.48 -20.29
CA GLN A 153 -16.07 -10.50 -19.83
C GLN A 153 -15.42 -9.33 -19.10
N LEU A 154 -14.48 -9.59 -18.19
CA LEU A 154 -13.77 -8.54 -17.44
C LEU A 154 -12.86 -7.68 -18.33
N THR A 155 -12.26 -8.28 -19.34
CA THR A 155 -11.30 -7.62 -20.24
C THR A 155 -11.95 -7.02 -21.49
N ASN A 156 -13.28 -7.17 -21.67
CA ASN A 156 -13.96 -6.92 -22.94
C ASN A 156 -13.29 -7.63 -24.13
N SER A 157 -12.76 -8.83 -23.89
CA SER A 157 -12.01 -9.63 -24.87
C SER A 157 -10.78 -8.91 -25.46
N SER A 158 -10.15 -8.02 -24.68
CA SER A 158 -8.86 -7.44 -25.06
C SER A 158 -7.79 -8.54 -25.16
N LYS A 159 -6.86 -8.37 -26.11
CA LYS A 159 -5.73 -9.29 -26.24
C LYS A 159 -4.71 -8.97 -25.14
N GLY A 160 -4.46 -9.92 -24.26
CA GLY A 160 -3.41 -9.78 -23.27
C GLY A 160 -2.02 -9.75 -23.92
N GLU A 161 -1.09 -9.05 -23.28
CA GLU A 161 0.32 -9.05 -23.69
C GLU A 161 1.13 -10.00 -22.81
N TYR A 162 2.09 -10.71 -23.41
CA TYR A 162 3.07 -11.46 -22.63
C TYR A 162 4.00 -10.49 -21.93
N LYS A 163 4.04 -10.53 -20.59
CA LYS A 163 4.93 -9.70 -19.78
C LYS A 163 5.62 -10.52 -18.70
N MET A 164 6.90 -10.24 -18.52
CA MET A 164 7.66 -10.72 -17.37
C MET A 164 7.37 -9.76 -16.21
N VAL A 165 6.73 -10.26 -15.17
CA VAL A 165 6.43 -9.49 -13.96
C VAL A 165 7.55 -9.73 -12.95
N ASP A 166 8.16 -8.66 -12.46
CA ASP A 166 9.10 -8.71 -11.33
C ASP A 166 8.30 -8.84 -10.04
N VAL A 167 8.43 -9.98 -9.36
CA VAL A 167 7.73 -10.33 -8.12
C VAL A 167 8.69 -10.19 -6.94
N ALA A 168 9.33 -9.02 -6.86
CA ALA A 168 10.29 -8.63 -5.82
C ALA A 168 11.51 -9.56 -5.69
N GLN A 169 12.59 -9.02 -5.10
CA GLN A 169 13.83 -9.75 -4.84
C GLN A 169 14.46 -10.43 -6.09
N GLY A 170 14.18 -9.93 -7.30
CA GLY A 170 14.76 -10.41 -8.56
C GLY A 170 14.12 -11.68 -9.12
N ARG A 171 12.92 -12.05 -8.67
CA ARG A 171 12.15 -13.15 -9.24
C ARG A 171 11.27 -12.63 -10.38
N PHE A 172 11.33 -13.29 -11.53
CA PHE A 172 10.47 -12.98 -12.67
C PHE A 172 9.50 -14.12 -12.92
N ILE A 173 8.21 -13.79 -13.08
CA ILE A 173 7.18 -14.74 -13.49
C ILE A 173 6.69 -14.33 -14.88
N ALA A 174 6.63 -15.32 -15.78
CA ALA A 174 5.99 -15.19 -17.08
C ALA A 174 4.48 -15.08 -16.90
N CYS A 175 3.89 -13.97 -17.34
CA CYS A 175 2.44 -13.80 -17.40
C CYS A 175 1.99 -13.85 -18.86
N GLU A 176 1.20 -14.85 -19.21
CA GLU A 176 0.74 -15.09 -20.59
C GLU A 176 -0.43 -14.19 -21.01
N LYS A 177 -1.15 -13.60 -20.05
CA LYS A 177 -2.31 -12.73 -20.28
C LYS A 177 -2.28 -11.59 -19.26
N GLN A 178 -1.76 -10.42 -19.64
CA GLN A 178 -1.86 -9.17 -18.87
C GLN A 178 -2.75 -8.16 -19.60
#